data_AF-A0A060BLB8-F1
#
_entry.id   AF-A0A060BLB8-F1
#
_cell.length_a   1.000
_cell.length_b   1.000
_cell.length_c   1.000
_cell.angle_alpha   90.00
_cell.angle_beta   90.00
_cell.angle_gamma   90.00
#
_symmetry.space_group_name_H-M   'P 1'
#
loop_
_entity.id
_entity.type
_entity.pdbx_description
1 polymer ?
#
loop_
_entity_poly.entity_id
_entity_poly.type
_entity_poly.pdbx_seq_one_letter_code
_entity_poly.pdbx_strand_id
1 'polypeptide(L)'
;MPIIRSAMLRAVERVPRSFIETKSDALAWHYRQSDQRLAAKVKVDLLSELRQRCGGLGLMTMENSKVVEVCPVSVSKGNAVS
;
A
#
# COMPACT_ATOMS: atom_id res chain seq x y z
N MET A 1 -3.92 6.03 10.57
CA MET A 1 -2.72 5.15 10.57
C MET A 1 -1.45 5.95 10.21
N PRO A 2 -0.89 6.74 11.15
CA PRO A 2 0.22 7.65 10.84
C PRO A 2 1.47 6.93 10.30
N ILE A 3 1.83 5.81 10.93
CA ILE A 3 3.03 5.03 10.57
C ILE A 3 2.96 4.46 9.14
N ILE A 4 1.79 3.96 8.72
CA ILE A 4 1.56 3.43 7.37
C ILE A 4 1.64 4.55 6.33
N ARG A 5 1.02 5.69 6.63
CA ARG A 5 1.07 6.88 5.75
C ARG A 5 2.51 7.33 5.53
N SER A 6 3.33 7.38 6.57
CA SER A 6 4.74 7.79 6.45
C SER A 6 5.55 6.86 5.51
N ALA A 7 5.30 5.55 5.56
CA ALA A 7 5.95 4.61 4.65
C ALA A 7 5.53 4.82 3.18
N MET A 8 4.24 5.02 2.94
CA MET A 8 3.73 5.30 1.60
C MET A 8 4.19 6.67 1.06
N LEU A 9 4.35 7.68 1.91
CA LEU A 9 4.84 9.00 1.49
C LEU A 9 6.26 8.92 0.93
N ARG A 10 7.15 8.15 1.58
CA ARG A 10 8.49 7.89 1.05
C ARG A 10 8.46 7.17 -0.31
N ALA A 11 7.46 6.30 -0.53
CA ALA A 11 7.29 5.68 -1.84
C ALA A 11 6.87 6.69 -2.91
N VAL A 12 5.99 7.65 -2.56
CA VAL A 12 5.61 8.76 -3.45
C VAL A 12 6.81 9.64 -3.82
N GLU A 13 7.64 10.01 -2.85
CA GLU A 13 8.85 10.81 -3.07
C GLU A 13 9.84 10.11 -4.03
N ARG A 14 9.96 8.78 -3.92
CA ARG A 14 10.88 7.98 -4.73
C ARG A 14 10.32 7.62 -6.10
N VAL A 15 9.01 7.67 -6.31
CA VAL A 15 8.35 7.18 -7.53
C VAL A 15 7.48 8.30 -8.11
N PRO A 16 8.01 9.06 -9.09
CA PRO A 16 7.25 10.12 -9.74
C PRO A 16 5.92 9.63 -10.33
N ARG A 17 4.91 10.50 -10.31
CA ARG A 17 3.53 10.22 -10.77
C ARG A 17 2.80 9.12 -9.97
N SER A 18 3.34 8.70 -8.84
CA SER A 18 2.61 7.89 -7.88
C SER A 18 1.94 8.78 -6.83
N PHE A 19 0.91 8.27 -6.16
CA PHE A 19 0.19 9.03 -5.14
C PHE A 19 -0.44 8.11 -4.09
N ILE A 20 -0.90 8.70 -2.99
CA ILE A 20 -1.63 8.00 -1.92
C ILE A 20 -3.10 8.36 -2.00
N GLU A 21 -3.95 7.35 -2.07
CA GLU A 21 -5.40 7.46 -1.88
C GLU A 21 -5.74 7.10 -0.42
N THR A 22 -6.59 7.91 0.22
CA THR A 22 -7.11 7.65 1.56
C THR A 22 -8.58 7.31 1.46
N LYS A 23 -8.95 6.12 1.93
CA LYS A 23 -10.34 5.66 2.07
C LYS A 23 -10.72 5.67 3.55
N SER A 24 -11.98 5.41 3.86
CA SER A 24 -12.51 5.41 5.24
C SER A 24 -11.67 4.56 6.19
N ASP A 25 -11.32 3.34 5.77
CA ASP A 25 -10.56 2.38 6.59
C ASP A 25 -9.26 1.89 5.92
N ALA A 26 -8.85 2.50 4.81
CA ALA A 26 -7.71 2.01 4.05
C ALA A 26 -6.81 3.13 3.50
N LEU A 27 -5.56 2.77 3.25
CA LEU A 27 -4.60 3.59 2.52
C LEU A 27 -4.09 2.80 1.32
N ALA A 28 -4.04 3.43 0.16
CA ALA A 28 -3.56 2.80 -1.06
C ALA A 28 -2.49 3.68 -1.73
N TRP A 29 -1.38 3.08 -2.12
CA TRP A 29 -0.35 3.71 -2.93
C TRP A 29 -0.49 3.25 -4.38
N HIS A 30 -0.78 4.20 -5.27
CA HIS A 30 -1.03 3.96 -6.69
C HIS A 30 0.21 4.33 -7.49
N TYR A 31 0.73 3.38 -8.28
CA TYR A 31 1.92 3.58 -9.10
C TYR A 31 1.71 3.18 -10.57
N ARG A 32 0.45 3.06 -11.00
CA ARG A 32 0.10 2.68 -12.39
C ARG A 32 0.64 3.65 -13.43
N GLN A 33 0.59 4.95 -13.13
CA GLN A 33 1.05 6.00 -14.03
C GLN A 33 2.56 6.27 -13.91
N SER A 34 3.27 5.57 -13.03
CA SER A 34 4.70 5.75 -12.79
C SER A 34 5.58 4.90 -13.70
N ASP A 35 6.90 5.15 -13.66
CA ASP A 35 7.86 4.21 -14.24
C ASP A 35 7.76 2.86 -13.52
N GLN A 36 7.44 1.81 -14.28
CA GLN A 36 7.14 0.49 -13.71
C GLN A 36 8.40 -0.24 -13.21
N ARG A 37 9.57 0.05 -13.76
CA ARG A 37 10.84 -0.57 -13.31
C ARG A 37 11.27 0.04 -11.98
N LEU A 38 11.18 1.37 -11.84
CA LEU A 38 11.44 2.07 -10.59
C LEU A 38 10.41 1.69 -9.52
N ALA A 39 9.13 1.74 -9.87
CA ALA A 39 8.05 1.39 -8.95
C ALA A 39 8.19 -0.05 -8.43
N ALA A 40 8.57 -1.02 -9.27
CA ALA A 40 8.78 -2.40 -8.83
C ALA A 40 9.87 -2.53 -7.74
N LYS A 41 10.96 -1.77 -7.84
CA LYS A 41 12.02 -1.76 -6.81
C LYS A 41 11.50 -1.19 -5.50
N VAL A 42 10.89 0.00 -5.54
CA VAL A 42 10.37 0.68 -4.34
C VAL A 42 9.23 -0.12 -3.68
N LYS A 43 8.39 -0.77 -4.50
CA LYS A 43 7.29 -1.64 -4.04
C LYS A 43 7.80 -2.79 -3.18
N VAL A 44 8.92 -3.42 -3.54
CA VAL A 44 9.48 -4.54 -2.76
C VAL A 44 9.87 -4.07 -1.36
N ASP A 45 10.59 -2.96 -1.26
CA ASP A 45 10.97 -2.36 0.03
C ASP A 45 9.72 -2.00 0.84
N LEU A 46 8.75 -1.33 0.20
CA LEU A 46 7.51 -0.90 0.84
C LEU A 46 6.70 -2.09 1.37
N LEU A 47 6.53 -3.16 0.58
CA LEU A 47 5.79 -4.35 1.00
C LEU A 47 6.46 -5.04 2.19
N SER A 48 7.79 -5.12 2.21
CA SER A 48 8.54 -5.67 3.34
C SER A 48 8.28 -4.86 4.61
N GLU A 49 8.43 -3.53 4.52
CA GLU A 49 8.19 -2.60 5.62
C GLU A 49 6.74 -2.68 6.14
N LEU A 50 5.76 -2.65 5.23
CA LEU A 50 4.34 -2.68 5.59
C LEU A 50 3.96 -4.01 6.26
N ARG A 51 4.45 -5.15 5.77
CA ARG A 51 4.15 -6.46 6.38
C ARG A 51 4.72 -6.56 7.80
N GLN A 52 5.91 -6.05 8.04
CA GLN A 52 6.50 -6.01 9.38
C GLN A 52 5.69 -5.12 10.33
N ARG A 53 5.23 -3.96 9.86
CA ARG A 53 4.47 -3.00 10.67
C ARG A 53 3.02 -3.39 10.89
N CYS A 54 2.39 -4.07 9.93
CA CYS A 54 1.00 -4.50 10.02
C CYS A 54 0.83 -5.76 10.88
N GLY A 55 1.90 -6.54 11.08
CA GLY A 55 1.89 -7.72 11.94
C GLY A 55 1.42 -7.39 13.35
N GLY A 56 0.37 -8.05 13.81
CA GLY A 56 -0.21 -7.86 15.15
C GLY A 56 -1.19 -6.68 15.30
N LEU A 57 -1.40 -5.86 14.26
CA LEU A 57 -2.32 -4.70 14.31
C LEU A 57 -3.71 -4.97 13.72
N GLY A 58 -4.01 -6.21 13.31
CA GLY A 58 -5.26 -6.54 12.62
C GLY A 58 -5.37 -5.92 11.21
N LEU A 59 -4.24 -5.53 10.62
CA LEU A 59 -4.14 -4.95 9.28
C LEU A 59 -3.57 -5.96 8.28
N MET A 60 -3.98 -5.82 7.03
CA MET A 60 -3.52 -6.62 5.89
C MET A 60 -2.93 -5.72 4.82
N THR A 61 -1.77 -6.12 4.29
CA THR A 61 -1.17 -5.49 3.10
C THR A 61 -1.55 -6.29 1.86
N MET A 62 -2.12 -5.62 0.86
CA MET A 62 -2.55 -6.20 -0.41
C MET A 62 -1.77 -5.58 -1.56
N GLU A 63 -1.52 -6.38 -2.59
CA GLU A 63 -1.00 -5.92 -3.87
C GLU A 63 -2.02 -6.25 -4.96
N ASN A 64 -2.50 -5.26 -5.69
CA ASN A 64 -3.41 -5.48 -6.82
C ASN A 64 -3.17 -4.45 -7.93
N SER A 65 -3.11 -4.90 -9.20
CA SER A 65 -3.12 -4.07 -10.40
C SER A 65 -2.33 -2.74 -10.29
N LYS A 66 -1.07 -2.80 -9.85
CA LYS A 66 -0.20 -1.61 -9.66
C LYS A 66 -0.62 -0.67 -8.51
N VAL A 67 -1.14 -1.26 -7.44
CA VAL A 67 -1.52 -0.62 -6.18
C VAL A 67 -1.00 -1.46 -5.01
N VAL A 68 -0.46 -0.81 -3.98
CA VAL A 68 -0.23 -1.41 -2.65
C VAL A 68 -1.23 -0.82 -1.68
N GLU A 69 -2.07 -1.65 -1.08
CA GLU A 69 -3.13 -1.21 -0.17
C GLU A 69 -2.92 -1.79 1.23
N VAL A 70 -3.24 -1.01 2.26
CA VAL A 70 -3.32 -1.45 3.65
C VAL A 70 -4.71 -1.18 4.17
N CYS A 71 -5.38 -2.22 4.66
CA CYS A 71 -6.73 -2.14 5.21
C CYS A 71 -6.88 -3.14 6.39
N PRO A 72 -7.91 -3.01 7.24
CA PRO A 72 -8.26 -4.02 8.23
C PRO A 72 -8.52 -5.38 7.60
N VAL A 73 -8.13 -6.45 8.30
CA VAL A 73 -8.38 -7.84 7.86
C VAL A 73 -9.87 -8.11 7.66
N SER A 74 -10.75 -7.46 8.44
CA SER A 74 -12.21 -7.56 8.31
C SER A 74 -12.73 -7.02 6.97
N VAL A 75 -12.15 -5.93 6.47
CA VAL A 75 -12.56 -5.28 5.21
C VAL A 75 -12.08 -6.09 4.01
N SER A 76 -10.86 -6.64 4.06
CA SER A 76 -10.30 -7.44 2.96
C SER A 76 -11.13 -8.71 2.69
N LYS A 77 -11.61 -9.40 3.73
CA LYS A 77 -12.43 -10.62 3.57
C LYS A 77 -13.83 -10.34 3.02
N GLY A 78 -14.37 -9.15 3.25
CA GLY A 78 -15.69 -8.74 2.76
C GLY A 78 -15.76 -8.49 1.24
N ASN A 79 -14.63 -8.24 0.58
CA ASN A 79 -14.56 -7.99 -0.87
C ASN A 79 -14.07 -9.19 -1.69
N ALA A 80 -13.76 -10.32 -1.05
CA ALA A 80 -13.32 -11.54 -1.73
C ALA A 80 -14.49 -12.47 -2.14
N VAL A 81 -15.74 -11.99 -2.06
CA VAL A 81 -16.94 -12.79 -2.34
C VAL A 81 -17.84 -12.10 -3.36
N SER A 82 -17.63 -12.42 -4.64
CA SER A 82 -18.64 -12.62 -5.68
C SER A 82 -17.97 -13.22 -6.92
#